data_AF-A0A534KFU6-F1
#
_entry.id   AF-A0A534KFU6-F1
#
_cell.length_a   1.000
_cell.length_b   1.000
_cell.length_c   1.000
_cell.angle_alpha   90.00
_cell.angle_beta   90.00
_cell.angle_gamma   90.00
#
_symmetry.space_group_name_H-M   'P 1'
#
loop_
_entity.id
_entity.type
_entity.pdbx_description
1 polymer ?
#
loop_
_entity_poly.entity_id
_entity_poly.type
_entity_poly.pdbx_seq_one_letter_code
_entity_poly.pdbx_strand_id
1 'polypeptide(L)'
;MVGGSPPVAPSVGGRGPVFRLVAAIVLVAVIAMAGTAVYVFYLNVPRAPANTPPHDLSIGVSPTTGNETIAFHFTATVHDDQDPDAVIQVRWDWQNDSVWDTGWSTSKNATHVFGRTGSYLVRVEAEDTGGRTTNATRALAVSETPHLRIGTVLSVTGVLSIFGASQQNAVDMAVAEINAAGGVLGQPVLVFHKDDATSPTLAGPAAASLVTQDNVSVIIGATASGTSLAVLSIAASAHVLELSPSGTSATFSNLSLTQGWFARAVTSDALQGLVAASYVGQNLSLLQAGAIGIDNTYGRGVTSAFVENYSRFGGAITPGSPRIVSEFQTDYTADLVSVLNVNPMPQAVYVAVYPPNGVTLMRNWWAGVTSYPAWKNVRWVFSEGVYDQGSFIDPLVSAGVNVSGFLGTAPALYAGFVPPAYAEWAARYSMRYGSLPQLFAANAYDATYLAALAAQAAGSLAPAAMRSKLAAVADPPGILLGPDNWTVALAELAAGHDINYNGASGPVNLNAYGDIPGPYVVWGVDASNRLYVKENYSEGVVVGLSAGLYPAPPAYSDGAIAALAVRPRDRLEREEELRRF
;
A
#
# COMPACT_ATOMS: atom_id res chain seq x y z
N MET A 1 -33.86 -71.18 40.89
CA MET A 1 -35.32 -71.16 40.63
C MET A 1 -35.48 -71.09 39.10
N VAL A 2 -35.50 -72.25 38.43
CA VAL A 2 -36.70 -72.95 37.89
C VAL A 2 -37.42 -72.07 36.85
N GLY A 3 -37.64 -72.43 35.58
CA GLY A 3 -37.51 -73.65 34.77
C GLY A 3 -38.00 -73.28 33.34
N GLY A 4 -37.96 -74.08 32.27
CA GLY A 4 -37.50 -75.44 32.04
C GLY A 4 -37.51 -75.76 30.52
N SER A 5 -36.65 -76.71 30.14
CA SER A 5 -36.79 -77.81 29.15
C SER A 5 -37.18 -77.60 27.66
N PRO A 6 -36.73 -78.51 26.74
CA PRO A 6 -36.24 -78.23 25.36
C PRO A 6 -37.02 -79.03 24.26
N PRO A 7 -36.44 -79.49 23.11
CA PRO A 7 -35.78 -78.82 21.96
C PRO A 7 -36.50 -79.10 20.60
N VAL A 8 -36.13 -78.41 19.51
CA VAL A 8 -36.32 -78.89 18.11
C VAL A 8 -35.13 -78.47 17.22
N ALA A 9 -34.60 -79.41 16.43
CA ALA A 9 -33.58 -79.23 15.39
C ALA A 9 -34.22 -79.37 13.97
N PRO A 10 -33.45 -79.35 12.87
CA PRO A 10 -32.79 -78.21 12.23
C PRO A 10 -33.39 -77.92 10.83
N SER A 11 -33.20 -76.72 10.27
CA SER A 11 -33.32 -76.54 8.80
C SER A 11 -32.34 -75.51 8.27
N VAL A 12 -31.30 -76.01 7.62
CA VAL A 12 -30.40 -75.28 6.72
C VAL A 12 -31.17 -75.05 5.41
N GLY A 13 -31.55 -73.80 5.14
CA GLY A 13 -32.21 -73.38 3.91
C GLY A 13 -31.21 -73.00 2.82
N GLY A 14 -31.03 -73.93 1.88
CA GLY A 14 -30.61 -73.79 0.48
C GLY A 14 -29.90 -72.53 -0.01
N ARG A 15 -28.68 -72.72 -0.52
CA ARG A 15 -28.11 -71.95 -1.64
C ARG A 15 -29.08 -72.02 -2.84
N GLY A 16 -29.67 -70.90 -3.22
CA GLY A 16 -30.36 -70.74 -4.51
C GLY A 16 -29.33 -70.63 -5.64
N PRO A 17 -29.43 -71.45 -6.70
CA PRO A 17 -28.48 -71.42 -7.80
C PRO A 17 -28.80 -70.28 -8.78
N VAL A 18 -27.72 -69.64 -9.21
CA VAL A 18 -27.48 -68.99 -10.51
C VAL A 18 -28.63 -69.16 -11.52
N PHE A 19 -29.38 -68.09 -11.77
CA PHE A 19 -30.24 -67.99 -12.95
C PHE A 19 -29.37 -67.98 -14.21
N ARG A 20 -29.09 -69.17 -14.76
CA ARG A 20 -28.76 -69.29 -16.18
C ARG A 20 -30.07 -69.15 -16.95
N LEU A 21 -30.27 -67.99 -17.56
CA LEU A 21 -31.32 -67.77 -18.55
C LEU A 21 -31.08 -68.76 -19.70
N VAL A 22 -31.81 -69.87 -19.71
CA VAL A 22 -31.90 -70.76 -20.86
C VAL A 22 -32.62 -69.96 -21.94
N ALA A 23 -31.98 -69.79 -23.10
CA ALA A 23 -32.52 -69.09 -24.24
C ALA A 23 -33.91 -69.66 -24.59
N ALA A 24 -34.96 -68.85 -24.41
CA ALA A 24 -36.28 -69.17 -24.91
C ALA A 24 -36.23 -69.09 -26.44
N ILE A 25 -36.14 -70.24 -27.10
CA ILE A 25 -36.38 -70.36 -28.54
C ILE A 25 -37.87 -70.09 -28.74
N VAL A 26 -38.23 -68.92 -29.26
CA VAL A 26 -39.60 -68.61 -29.65
C VAL A 26 -39.93 -69.41 -30.91
N LEU A 27 -40.72 -70.47 -30.76
CA LEU A 27 -41.22 -71.27 -31.87
C LEU A 27 -42.46 -70.58 -32.45
N VAL A 28 -42.32 -69.88 -33.58
CA VAL A 28 -43.49 -69.40 -34.33
C VAL A 28 -43.84 -70.44 -35.38
N ALA A 29 -44.88 -71.25 -35.13
CA ALA A 29 -45.44 -72.16 -36.13
C ALA A 29 -46.52 -71.43 -36.95
N VAL A 30 -46.20 -71.05 -38.19
CA VAL A 30 -47.22 -70.63 -39.17
C VAL A 30 -47.65 -71.88 -39.95
N ILE A 31 -48.87 -72.36 -39.72
CA ILE A 31 -49.44 -73.49 -40.47
C ILE A 31 -50.14 -72.93 -41.72
N ALA A 32 -49.51 -73.05 -42.88
CA ALA A 32 -50.18 -72.94 -44.17
C ALA A 32 -50.42 -74.36 -44.71
N MET A 33 -51.69 -74.79 -44.78
CA MET A 33 -52.04 -76.10 -45.34
C MET A 33 -52.20 -76.03 -46.86
N ALA A 34 -51.20 -76.49 -47.59
CA ALA A 34 -51.33 -77.23 -48.86
C ALA A 34 -49.96 -77.81 -49.27
N GLY A 35 -49.80 -79.13 -49.24
CA GLY A 35 -48.75 -79.86 -49.97
C GLY A 35 -47.35 -79.97 -49.31
N THR A 36 -47.14 -81.04 -48.54
CA THR A 36 -45.88 -81.80 -48.36
C THR A 36 -44.53 -81.05 -48.33
N ALA A 37 -44.38 -80.00 -47.51
CA ALA A 37 -43.07 -79.57 -46.99
C ALA A 37 -43.21 -78.83 -45.65
N VAL A 38 -42.49 -79.29 -44.62
CA VAL A 38 -42.36 -78.58 -43.33
C VAL A 38 -41.07 -77.75 -43.37
N TYR A 39 -41.18 -76.43 -43.36
CA TYR A 39 -40.02 -75.53 -43.24
C TYR A 39 -39.86 -75.10 -41.77
N VAL A 40 -38.72 -75.47 -41.17
CA VAL A 40 -38.33 -75.00 -39.83
C VAL A 40 -37.40 -73.81 -40.02
N PHE A 41 -37.86 -72.60 -39.68
CA PHE A 41 -37.02 -71.41 -39.66
C PHE A 41 -36.46 -71.20 -38.24
N TYR A 42 -35.14 -71.28 -38.10
CA TYR A 42 -34.46 -70.84 -36.88
C TYR A 42 -34.32 -69.32 -36.94
N LEU A 43 -35.09 -68.60 -36.12
CA LEU A 43 -34.80 -67.20 -35.82
C LEU A 43 -33.57 -67.16 -34.92
N ASN A 44 -32.40 -66.94 -35.53
CA ASN A 44 -31.20 -66.62 -34.78
C ASN A 44 -31.36 -65.17 -34.29
N VAL A 45 -32.02 -64.98 -33.14
CA VAL A 45 -32.06 -63.65 -32.49
C VAL A 45 -30.61 -63.34 -32.13
N PRO A 46 -29.98 -62.30 -32.71
CA PRO A 46 -28.64 -61.92 -32.31
C PRO A 46 -28.68 -61.69 -30.80
N ARG A 47 -27.76 -62.32 -30.05
CA ARG A 47 -27.59 -61.93 -28.64
C ARG A 47 -27.36 -60.42 -28.65
N ALA A 48 -28.15 -59.70 -27.85
CA ALA A 48 -27.87 -58.29 -27.60
C ALA A 48 -26.38 -58.16 -27.27
N PRO A 49 -25.68 -57.13 -27.79
CA PRO A 49 -24.28 -56.89 -27.45
C PRO A 49 -24.11 -56.96 -25.94
N ALA A 50 -23.01 -57.56 -25.48
CA ALA A 50 -22.71 -57.51 -24.05
C ALA A 50 -22.55 -56.05 -23.65
N ASN A 51 -23.28 -55.61 -22.62
CA ASN A 51 -23.17 -54.25 -22.11
C ASN A 51 -21.70 -53.92 -21.81
N THR A 52 -21.25 -52.75 -22.25
CA THR A 52 -19.89 -52.23 -22.02
C THR A 52 -19.94 -51.13 -20.97
N PRO A 53 -18.83 -50.83 -20.27
CA PRO A 53 -18.79 -49.68 -19.37
C PRO A 53 -18.95 -48.36 -20.15
N PRO A 54 -19.42 -47.30 -19.49
CA PRO A 54 -19.40 -45.96 -20.08
C PRO A 54 -17.99 -45.57 -20.52
N HIS A 55 -17.91 -44.74 -21.55
CA HIS A 55 -16.65 -44.25 -22.13
C HIS A 55 -16.69 -42.73 -22.31
N ASP A 56 -15.55 -42.16 -22.70
CA ASP A 56 -15.34 -40.72 -22.90
C ASP A 56 -15.73 -39.83 -21.70
N LEU A 57 -15.68 -40.38 -20.48
CA LEU A 57 -15.93 -39.63 -19.25
C LEU A 57 -14.88 -38.53 -19.07
N SER A 58 -15.34 -37.29 -18.91
CA SER A 58 -14.49 -36.12 -18.70
C SER A 58 -15.12 -35.13 -17.73
N ILE A 59 -14.29 -34.30 -17.09
CA ILE A 59 -14.69 -33.27 -16.13
C ILE A 59 -14.45 -31.89 -16.75
N GLY A 60 -15.53 -31.13 -16.94
CA GLY A 60 -15.50 -29.67 -17.07
C GLY A 60 -15.55 -29.01 -15.70
N VAL A 61 -14.83 -27.89 -15.53
CA VAL A 61 -14.84 -27.08 -14.30
C VAL A 61 -14.86 -25.59 -14.62
N SER A 62 -15.68 -24.82 -13.91
CA SER A 62 -15.74 -23.36 -14.02
C SER A 62 -15.96 -22.71 -12.64
N PRO A 63 -15.15 -21.71 -12.24
CA PRO A 63 -13.94 -21.25 -12.92
C PRO A 63 -12.82 -22.31 -12.88
N THR A 64 -11.83 -22.22 -13.76
CA THR A 64 -10.69 -23.17 -13.78
C THR A 64 -9.64 -22.88 -12.71
N THR A 65 -9.72 -21.73 -12.05
CA THR A 65 -8.90 -21.28 -10.92
C THR A 65 -9.80 -20.55 -9.90
N GLY A 66 -9.44 -20.58 -8.62
CA GLY A 66 -10.18 -19.90 -7.56
C GLY A 66 -9.55 -20.08 -6.19
N ASN A 67 -10.12 -19.47 -5.16
CA ASN A 67 -9.64 -19.57 -3.78
C ASN A 67 -10.59 -20.36 -2.89
N GLU A 68 -10.28 -20.47 -1.60
CA GLU A 68 -11.04 -21.26 -0.63
C GLU A 68 -12.49 -20.81 -0.40
N THR A 69 -12.88 -19.66 -0.96
CA THR A 69 -14.26 -19.12 -0.88
C THR A 69 -15.04 -19.26 -2.18
N ILE A 70 -14.38 -19.66 -3.29
CA ILE A 70 -15.01 -19.76 -4.61
C ILE A 70 -15.77 -21.10 -4.74
N ALA A 71 -17.02 -21.00 -5.21
CA ALA A 71 -17.80 -22.15 -5.62
C ALA A 71 -17.38 -22.58 -7.05
N PHE A 72 -16.87 -23.81 -7.16
CA PHE A 72 -16.52 -24.42 -8.43
C PHE A 72 -17.69 -25.24 -8.96
N HIS A 73 -18.08 -25.00 -10.20
CA HIS A 73 -19.10 -25.75 -10.90
C HIS A 73 -18.45 -26.84 -11.75
N PHE A 74 -18.82 -28.09 -11.49
CA PHE A 74 -18.32 -29.27 -12.18
C PHE A 74 -19.39 -29.86 -13.08
N THR A 75 -18.99 -30.26 -14.28
CA THR A 75 -19.85 -30.95 -15.26
C THR A 75 -19.15 -32.21 -15.72
N ALA A 76 -19.84 -33.35 -15.64
CA ALA A 76 -19.40 -34.60 -16.24
C ALA A 76 -19.97 -34.75 -17.66
N THR A 77 -19.12 -35.04 -18.63
CA THR A 77 -19.54 -35.49 -19.96
C THR A 77 -19.19 -36.96 -20.09
N VAL A 78 -20.14 -37.81 -20.47
CA VAL A 78 -19.96 -39.27 -20.54
C VAL A 78 -20.88 -39.84 -21.61
N HIS A 79 -20.43 -40.88 -22.30
CA HIS A 79 -21.20 -41.59 -23.33
C HIS A 79 -21.22 -43.09 -23.02
N ASP A 80 -22.21 -43.78 -23.57
CA ASP A 80 -22.28 -45.24 -23.53
C ASP A 80 -22.92 -45.75 -24.83
N ASP A 81 -22.48 -46.92 -25.29
CA ASP A 81 -22.92 -47.50 -26.56
C ASP A 81 -24.32 -48.16 -26.45
N GLN A 82 -24.78 -48.48 -25.24
CA GLN A 82 -26.04 -49.19 -24.97
C GLN A 82 -27.01 -48.41 -24.09
N ASP A 83 -26.52 -47.54 -23.21
CA ASP A 83 -27.33 -46.73 -22.31
C ASP A 83 -27.40 -45.25 -22.74
N PRO A 84 -28.60 -44.64 -22.82
CA PRO A 84 -28.69 -43.21 -23.10
C PRO A 84 -28.14 -42.38 -21.92
N ASP A 85 -27.53 -41.23 -22.21
CA ASP A 85 -26.92 -40.33 -21.20
C ASP A 85 -27.82 -40.03 -19.98
N ALA A 86 -29.15 -39.99 -20.21
CA ALA A 86 -30.17 -39.69 -19.20
C ALA A 86 -30.27 -40.74 -18.08
N VAL A 87 -29.84 -41.98 -18.31
CA VAL A 87 -29.90 -43.06 -17.30
C VAL A 87 -28.56 -43.34 -16.64
N ILE A 88 -27.45 -42.90 -17.25
CA ILE A 88 -26.12 -42.99 -16.64
C ILE A 88 -26.15 -42.17 -15.35
N GLN A 89 -25.59 -42.68 -14.27
CA GLN A 89 -25.44 -41.96 -13.00
C GLN A 89 -23.98 -41.52 -12.82
N VAL A 90 -23.74 -40.45 -12.08
CA VAL A 90 -22.40 -40.01 -11.66
C VAL A 90 -22.34 -39.74 -10.17
N ARG A 91 -21.14 -39.85 -9.61
CA ARG A 91 -20.80 -39.41 -8.26
C ARG A 91 -19.40 -38.82 -8.21
N TRP A 92 -19.15 -37.96 -7.22
CA TRP A 92 -17.94 -37.15 -7.11
C TRP A 92 -17.19 -37.45 -5.81
N ASP A 93 -15.87 -37.47 -5.91
CA ASP A 93 -14.90 -37.52 -4.81
C ASP A 93 -13.97 -36.31 -5.00
N TRP A 94 -14.12 -35.30 -4.15
CA TRP A 94 -13.52 -33.98 -4.30
C TRP A 94 -12.01 -34.01 -4.01
N GLN A 95 -11.55 -34.93 -3.16
CA GLN A 95 -10.16 -35.05 -2.74
C GLN A 95 -9.44 -36.30 -3.28
N ASN A 96 -10.15 -37.19 -3.98
CA ASN A 96 -9.70 -38.50 -4.42
C ASN A 96 -9.08 -39.32 -3.27
N ASP A 97 -9.73 -39.28 -2.10
CA ASP A 97 -9.33 -40.03 -0.91
C ASP A 97 -9.99 -41.42 -0.83
N SER A 98 -10.70 -41.80 -1.90
CA SER A 98 -11.47 -43.05 -2.00
C SER A 98 -12.75 -43.06 -1.17
N VAL A 99 -13.18 -41.90 -0.67
CA VAL A 99 -14.51 -41.69 -0.07
C VAL A 99 -15.32 -40.79 -1.00
N TRP A 100 -16.50 -41.26 -1.40
CA TRP A 100 -17.39 -40.48 -2.28
C TRP A 100 -18.15 -39.43 -1.47
N ASP A 101 -18.02 -38.16 -1.87
CA ASP A 101 -18.68 -37.03 -1.21
C ASP A 101 -20.12 -36.85 -1.66
N THR A 102 -20.48 -37.37 -2.85
CA THR A 102 -21.85 -37.37 -3.36
C THR A 102 -22.38 -38.78 -3.56
N GLY A 103 -23.69 -38.94 -3.42
CA GLY A 103 -24.39 -40.13 -3.91
C GLY A 103 -24.46 -40.17 -5.45
N TRP A 104 -24.92 -41.29 -5.98
CA TRP A 104 -25.22 -41.46 -7.41
C TRP A 104 -26.35 -40.53 -7.85
N SER A 105 -26.17 -39.85 -8.99
CA SER A 105 -27.14 -38.92 -9.55
C SER A 105 -27.12 -38.95 -11.08
N THR A 106 -28.28 -38.85 -11.73
CA THR A 106 -28.36 -38.63 -13.18
C THR A 106 -28.01 -37.19 -13.57
N SER A 107 -27.99 -36.24 -12.61
CA SER A 107 -27.46 -34.90 -12.83
C SER A 107 -25.94 -34.96 -12.98
N LYS A 108 -25.46 -34.51 -14.14
CA LYS A 108 -24.02 -34.42 -14.42
C LYS A 108 -23.35 -33.19 -13.84
N ASN A 109 -24.12 -32.31 -13.19
CA ASN A 109 -23.63 -31.07 -12.62
C ASN A 109 -23.53 -31.19 -11.09
N ALA A 110 -22.44 -30.64 -10.55
CA ALA A 110 -22.21 -30.50 -9.12
C ALA A 110 -21.52 -29.16 -8.80
N THR A 111 -21.58 -28.73 -7.54
CA THR A 111 -20.92 -27.49 -7.10
C THR A 111 -20.25 -27.73 -5.75
N HIS A 112 -19.02 -27.25 -5.59
CA HIS A 112 -18.23 -27.48 -4.38
C HIS A 112 -17.34 -26.27 -4.04
N VAL A 113 -17.12 -26.02 -2.75
CA VAL A 113 -16.19 -25.00 -2.22
C VAL A 113 -15.11 -25.71 -1.42
N PHE A 114 -13.87 -25.64 -1.87
CA PHE A 114 -12.72 -26.24 -1.19
C PHE A 114 -12.26 -25.31 -0.07
N GLY A 115 -12.74 -25.53 1.16
CA GLY A 115 -12.46 -24.63 2.29
C GLY A 115 -11.01 -24.52 2.77
N ARG A 116 -10.03 -25.01 1.99
CA ARG A 116 -8.59 -24.91 2.24
C ARG A 116 -7.83 -24.75 0.93
N THR A 117 -6.73 -24.01 0.99
CA THR A 117 -5.79 -23.89 -0.13
C THR A 117 -5.10 -25.22 -0.40
N GLY A 118 -4.75 -25.48 -1.66
CA GLY A 118 -4.05 -26.71 -2.05
C GLY A 118 -4.32 -27.15 -3.48
N SER A 119 -3.69 -28.26 -3.84
CA SER A 119 -3.97 -28.98 -5.09
C SER A 119 -4.89 -30.16 -4.81
N TYR A 120 -6.04 -30.19 -5.47
CA TYR A 120 -7.04 -31.24 -5.39
C TYR A 120 -7.03 -32.04 -6.68
N LEU A 121 -7.21 -33.35 -6.57
CA LEU A 121 -7.46 -34.21 -7.71
C LEU A 121 -8.91 -34.65 -7.62
N VAL A 122 -9.81 -33.94 -8.29
CA VAL A 122 -11.24 -34.26 -8.27
C VAL A 122 -11.46 -35.51 -9.12
N ARG A 123 -12.16 -36.52 -8.59
CA ARG A 123 -12.54 -37.74 -9.30
C ARG A 123 -14.05 -37.77 -9.51
N VAL A 124 -14.47 -38.12 -10.71
CA VAL A 124 -15.85 -38.48 -11.03
C VAL A 124 -15.89 -39.94 -11.47
N GLU A 125 -16.92 -40.66 -11.06
CA GLU A 125 -17.23 -42.00 -11.58
C GLU A 125 -18.63 -41.97 -12.20
N ALA A 126 -18.77 -42.65 -13.33
CA ALA A 126 -20.05 -42.87 -13.99
C ALA A 126 -20.42 -44.36 -13.92
N GLU A 127 -21.71 -44.66 -13.73
CA GLU A 127 -22.28 -46.01 -13.69
C GLU A 127 -23.42 -46.12 -14.71
N ASP A 128 -23.42 -47.20 -15.49
CA ASP A 128 -24.47 -47.55 -16.46
C ASP A 128 -25.60 -48.37 -15.81
N THR A 129 -26.64 -48.76 -16.56
CA THR A 129 -27.76 -49.56 -15.99
C THR A 129 -27.37 -51.01 -15.70
N GLY A 130 -26.24 -51.47 -16.23
CA GLY A 130 -25.66 -52.79 -15.99
C GLY A 130 -24.67 -52.84 -14.83
N GLY A 131 -24.47 -51.73 -14.11
CA GLY A 131 -23.57 -51.59 -12.96
C GLY A 131 -22.09 -51.53 -13.31
N ARG A 132 -21.74 -51.22 -14.56
CA ARG A 132 -20.34 -51.03 -14.97
C ARG A 132 -19.95 -49.58 -14.80
N THR A 133 -18.71 -49.36 -14.39
CA THR A 133 -18.21 -48.02 -14.10
C THR A 133 -17.00 -47.63 -14.93
N THR A 134 -16.86 -46.32 -15.11
CA THR A 134 -15.65 -45.67 -15.60
C THR A 134 -15.38 -44.44 -14.74
N ASN A 135 -14.13 -43.98 -14.66
CA ASN A 135 -13.76 -42.80 -13.88
C ASN A 135 -12.89 -41.83 -14.67
N ALA A 136 -12.95 -40.57 -14.27
CA ALA A 136 -12.07 -39.52 -14.75
C ALA A 136 -11.59 -38.66 -13.59
N THR A 137 -10.42 -38.03 -13.75
CA THR A 137 -9.86 -37.13 -12.75
C THR A 137 -9.48 -35.78 -13.35
N ARG A 138 -9.52 -34.74 -12.51
CA ARG A 138 -9.15 -33.37 -12.89
C ARG A 138 -8.40 -32.72 -11.74
N ALA A 139 -7.17 -32.29 -12.01
CA ALA A 139 -6.42 -31.46 -11.07
C ALA A 139 -7.03 -30.05 -11.00
N LEU A 140 -7.17 -29.54 -9.78
CA LEU A 140 -7.63 -28.19 -9.48
C LEU A 140 -6.72 -27.56 -8.43
N ALA A 141 -6.26 -26.34 -8.67
CA ALA A 141 -5.51 -25.56 -7.69
C ALA A 141 -6.43 -24.54 -7.04
N VAL A 142 -6.48 -24.56 -5.71
CA VAL A 142 -7.21 -23.61 -4.88
C VAL A 142 -6.17 -22.74 -4.17
N SER A 143 -6.11 -21.47 -4.54
CA SER A 143 -5.17 -20.51 -3.96
C SER A 143 -5.72 -19.87 -2.69
N GLU A 144 -4.89 -19.19 -1.92
CA GLU A 144 -5.36 -18.32 -0.83
C GLU A 144 -6.22 -17.19 -1.38
N THR A 145 -7.20 -16.74 -0.61
CA THR A 145 -7.90 -15.49 -0.89
C THR A 145 -6.87 -14.33 -0.94
N PRO A 146 -6.78 -13.57 -2.04
CA PRO A 146 -5.81 -12.49 -2.14
C PRO A 146 -6.05 -11.39 -1.10
N HIS A 147 -5.01 -11.01 -0.37
CA HIS A 147 -5.00 -9.89 0.58
C HIS A 147 -4.16 -8.73 0.04
N LEU A 148 -4.56 -7.48 0.30
CA LEU A 148 -3.65 -6.36 0.07
C LEU A 148 -2.47 -6.50 1.03
N ARG A 149 -1.27 -6.68 0.48
CA ARG A 149 -0.03 -6.82 1.24
C ARG A 149 0.77 -5.53 1.14
N ILE A 150 0.96 -4.88 2.27
CA ILE A 150 1.71 -3.62 2.40
C ILE A 150 3.06 -3.92 3.05
N GLY A 151 4.14 -3.56 2.38
CA GLY A 151 5.46 -3.53 2.98
C GLY A 151 5.76 -2.16 3.57
N THR A 152 6.55 -2.09 4.63
CA THR A 152 7.15 -0.83 5.08
C THR A 152 8.67 -0.98 5.17
N VAL A 153 9.38 0.07 4.75
CA VAL A 153 10.82 0.21 4.98
C VAL A 153 10.99 1.54 5.70
N LEU A 154 11.10 1.51 7.02
CA LEU A 154 11.11 2.72 7.86
C LEU A 154 12.30 2.65 8.84
N SER A 155 12.85 3.80 9.19
CA SER A 155 13.99 3.90 10.10
C SER A 155 13.55 3.76 11.56
N VAL A 156 13.27 2.53 11.99
CA VAL A 156 12.90 2.25 13.39
C VAL A 156 14.14 2.27 14.28
N THR A 157 15.31 1.93 13.72
CA THR A 157 16.62 2.19 14.32
C THR A 157 17.41 3.21 13.49
N GLY A 158 18.63 3.53 13.93
CA GLY A 158 19.48 4.55 13.31
C GLY A 158 19.15 5.97 13.75
N VAL A 159 19.72 6.96 13.04
CA VAL A 159 19.66 8.38 13.44
C VAL A 159 18.28 9.00 13.28
N LEU A 160 17.41 8.42 12.45
CA LEU A 160 16.01 8.84 12.29
C LEU A 160 15.00 7.96 13.05
N SER A 161 15.47 7.13 13.99
CA SER A 161 14.61 6.30 14.86
C SER A 161 13.52 7.08 15.60
N ILE A 162 13.79 8.35 15.93
CA ILE A 162 12.82 9.28 16.53
C ILE A 162 11.58 9.48 15.64
N PHE A 163 11.73 9.39 14.31
CA PHE A 163 10.62 9.55 13.36
C PHE A 163 10.05 8.21 12.89
N GLY A 164 10.90 7.23 12.57
CA GLY A 164 10.44 6.00 11.93
C GLY A 164 9.52 5.14 12.80
N ALA A 165 9.73 5.10 14.13
CA ALA A 165 8.80 4.41 15.03
C ALA A 165 7.40 5.06 15.00
N SER A 166 7.34 6.39 14.93
CA SER A 166 6.06 7.11 14.87
C SER A 166 5.35 6.90 13.53
N GLN A 167 6.10 6.85 12.42
CA GLN A 167 5.62 6.51 11.09
C GLN A 167 5.06 5.07 11.03
N GLN A 168 5.78 4.09 11.61
CA GLN A 168 5.30 2.71 11.65
C GLN A 168 3.98 2.58 12.43
N ASN A 169 3.89 3.22 13.61
CA ASN A 169 2.65 3.28 14.38
C ASN A 169 1.49 3.88 13.55
N ALA A 170 1.77 4.89 12.73
CA ALA A 170 0.75 5.51 11.89
C ALA A 170 0.27 4.58 10.75
N VAL A 171 1.16 3.79 10.15
CA VAL A 171 0.78 2.71 9.21
C VAL A 171 -0.10 1.68 9.93
N ASP A 172 0.30 1.22 11.10
CA ASP A 172 -0.44 0.21 11.88
C ASP A 172 -1.83 0.71 12.28
N MET A 173 -1.94 1.99 12.62
CA MET A 173 -3.21 2.65 12.90
C MET A 173 -4.12 2.66 11.68
N ALA A 174 -3.62 3.08 10.51
CA ALA A 174 -4.37 3.07 9.26
C ALA A 174 -4.87 1.67 8.89
N VAL A 175 -3.98 0.67 8.93
CA VAL A 175 -4.31 -0.74 8.64
C VAL A 175 -5.37 -1.27 9.61
N ALA A 176 -5.24 -0.99 10.90
CA ALA A 176 -6.21 -1.43 11.90
C ALA A 176 -7.60 -0.83 11.66
N GLU A 177 -7.67 0.45 11.27
CA GLU A 177 -8.93 1.14 10.99
C GLU A 177 -9.59 0.63 9.71
N ILE A 178 -8.81 0.47 8.64
CA ILE A 178 -9.27 -0.14 7.38
C ILE A 178 -9.82 -1.56 7.63
N ASN A 179 -9.07 -2.39 8.37
CA ASN A 179 -9.47 -3.77 8.68
C ASN A 179 -10.72 -3.83 9.56
N ALA A 180 -10.83 -2.96 10.56
CA ALA A 180 -12.02 -2.86 11.40
C ALA A 180 -13.27 -2.43 10.60
N ALA A 181 -13.07 -1.71 9.50
CA ALA A 181 -14.13 -1.21 8.63
C ALA A 181 -14.35 -2.06 7.36
N GLY A 182 -13.97 -3.34 7.38
CA GLY A 182 -14.27 -4.31 6.31
C GLY A 182 -13.12 -4.61 5.35
N GLY A 183 -11.97 -3.97 5.54
CA GLY A 183 -10.77 -4.22 4.76
C GLY A 183 -10.84 -3.72 3.31
N VAL A 184 -9.96 -4.24 2.47
CA VAL A 184 -9.85 -3.92 1.04
C VAL A 184 -10.35 -5.12 0.24
N LEU A 185 -11.28 -4.88 -0.69
CA LEU A 185 -11.96 -5.93 -1.45
C LEU A 185 -12.60 -7.02 -0.55
N GLY A 186 -13.08 -6.59 0.62
CA GLY A 186 -13.69 -7.46 1.64
C GLY A 186 -12.70 -8.31 2.42
N GLN A 187 -11.40 -8.05 2.31
CA GLN A 187 -10.33 -8.80 2.97
C GLN A 187 -9.46 -7.92 3.86
N PRO A 188 -8.97 -8.43 5.00
CA PRO A 188 -8.03 -7.67 5.81
C PRO A 188 -6.73 -7.43 5.06
N VAL A 189 -6.20 -6.22 5.21
CA VAL A 189 -4.86 -5.80 4.79
C VAL A 189 -3.82 -6.44 5.71
N LEU A 190 -2.75 -6.95 5.11
CA LEU A 190 -1.59 -7.52 5.82
C LEU A 190 -0.41 -6.56 5.69
N VAL A 191 0.27 -6.27 6.80
CA VAL A 191 1.42 -5.37 6.85
C VAL A 191 2.69 -6.11 7.25
N PHE A 192 3.80 -5.80 6.58
CA PHE A 192 5.12 -6.40 6.79
C PHE A 192 6.16 -5.30 7.01
N HIS A 193 6.80 -5.27 8.18
CA HIS A 193 7.77 -4.22 8.52
C HIS A 193 9.20 -4.67 8.31
N LYS A 194 10.01 -3.79 7.73
CA LYS A 194 11.47 -3.89 7.71
C LYS A 194 12.08 -2.58 8.20
N ASP A 195 13.13 -2.73 8.99
CA ASP A 195 13.94 -1.61 9.47
C ASP A 195 15.13 -1.37 8.52
N ASP A 196 15.33 -0.12 8.11
CA ASP A 196 16.48 0.27 7.29
C ASP A 196 17.65 0.85 8.11
N ALA A 197 17.48 1.05 9.42
CA ALA A 197 18.44 1.69 10.31
C ALA A 197 18.97 3.06 9.80
N THR A 198 18.16 3.79 9.02
CA THR A 198 18.57 4.99 8.29
C THR A 198 19.72 4.74 7.30
N SER A 199 19.83 3.53 6.75
CA SER A 199 20.94 3.12 5.88
C SER A 199 20.48 2.67 4.50
N PRO A 200 20.87 3.36 3.42
CA PRO A 200 20.56 2.93 2.05
C PRO A 200 21.08 1.51 1.74
N THR A 201 22.17 1.08 2.39
CA THR A 201 22.74 -0.26 2.20
C THR A 201 21.86 -1.37 2.79
N LEU A 202 21.01 -1.06 3.77
CA LEU A 202 20.07 -1.99 4.39
C LEU A 202 18.66 -1.85 3.77
N ALA A 203 18.29 -0.65 3.34
CA ALA A 203 16.99 -0.37 2.72
C ALA A 203 16.73 -1.20 1.44
N GLY A 204 17.72 -1.32 0.55
CA GLY A 204 17.58 -2.11 -0.68
C GLY A 204 17.28 -3.60 -0.41
N PRO A 205 18.11 -4.32 0.38
CA PRO A 205 17.82 -5.71 0.78
C PRO A 205 16.49 -5.87 1.54
N ALA A 206 16.11 -4.91 2.38
CA ALA A 206 14.81 -4.90 3.05
C ALA A 206 13.65 -4.86 2.04
N ALA A 207 13.70 -3.95 1.06
CA ALA A 207 12.73 -3.89 -0.03
C ALA A 207 12.71 -5.18 -0.86
N ALA A 208 13.88 -5.75 -1.16
CA ALA A 208 13.96 -7.01 -1.90
C ALA A 208 13.30 -8.18 -1.17
N SER A 209 13.45 -8.27 0.16
CA SER A 209 12.75 -9.26 0.99
C SER A 209 11.24 -9.06 0.94
N LEU A 210 10.75 -7.82 1.05
CA LEU A 210 9.32 -7.52 0.94
C LEU A 210 8.74 -7.94 -0.42
N VAL A 211 9.45 -7.66 -1.51
CA VAL A 211 9.01 -8.02 -2.86
C VAL A 211 9.02 -9.54 -3.06
N THR A 212 10.11 -10.23 -2.68
CA THR A 212 10.34 -11.63 -3.06
C THR A 212 9.77 -12.66 -2.08
N GLN A 213 9.73 -12.33 -0.79
CA GLN A 213 9.27 -13.25 0.26
C GLN A 213 7.85 -12.91 0.68
N ASP A 214 7.61 -11.63 0.99
CA ASP A 214 6.31 -11.18 1.49
C ASP A 214 5.31 -10.88 0.35
N ASN A 215 5.79 -10.81 -0.91
CA ASN A 215 4.98 -10.55 -2.12
C ASN A 215 4.05 -9.33 -1.97
N VAL A 216 4.62 -8.22 -1.49
CA VAL A 216 3.86 -6.99 -1.25
C VAL A 216 3.42 -6.32 -2.56
N SER A 217 2.22 -5.71 -2.54
CA SER A 217 1.68 -4.94 -3.65
C SER A 217 2.22 -3.50 -3.70
N VAL A 218 2.64 -2.99 -2.54
CA VAL A 218 3.09 -1.60 -2.34
C VAL A 218 4.06 -1.55 -1.18
N ILE A 219 5.03 -0.64 -1.24
CA ILE A 219 5.93 -0.31 -0.14
C ILE A 219 5.63 1.11 0.33
N ILE A 220 5.33 1.27 1.62
CA ILE A 220 5.26 2.58 2.28
C ILE A 220 6.64 2.88 2.86
N GLY A 221 7.30 3.92 2.34
CA GLY A 221 8.65 4.27 2.77
C GLY A 221 9.45 5.03 1.73
N ALA A 222 10.73 5.30 1.98
CA ALA A 222 11.39 5.15 3.28
C ALA A 222 11.49 6.47 4.06
N THR A 223 11.99 6.40 5.30
CA THR A 223 12.09 7.54 6.22
C THR A 223 13.06 8.62 5.71
N ALA A 224 14.18 8.23 5.09
CA ALA A 224 15.16 9.15 4.53
C ALA A 224 15.14 9.13 3.00
N SER A 225 15.35 10.28 2.36
CA SER A 225 15.41 10.35 0.88
C SER A 225 16.47 9.41 0.27
N GLY A 226 17.58 9.17 0.98
CA GLY A 226 18.61 8.22 0.52
C GLY A 226 18.14 6.77 0.59
N THR A 227 17.37 6.39 1.62
CA THR A 227 16.82 5.05 1.75
C THR A 227 15.67 4.83 0.77
N SER A 228 14.82 5.84 0.54
CA SER A 228 13.76 5.78 -0.48
C SER A 228 14.34 5.56 -1.87
N LEU A 229 15.48 6.19 -2.20
CA LEU A 229 16.13 5.95 -3.49
C LEU A 229 16.59 4.48 -3.65
N ALA A 230 17.07 3.86 -2.58
CA ALA A 230 17.46 2.45 -2.58
C ALA A 230 16.25 1.52 -2.67
N VAL A 231 15.13 1.85 -2.00
CA VAL A 231 13.85 1.13 -2.12
C VAL A 231 13.33 1.24 -3.56
N LEU A 232 13.29 2.44 -4.12
CA LEU A 232 12.78 2.71 -5.47
C LEU A 232 13.51 1.90 -6.53
N SER A 233 14.84 1.76 -6.41
CA SER A 233 15.62 0.94 -7.35
C SER A 233 15.13 -0.50 -7.41
N ILE A 234 14.70 -1.07 -6.27
CA ILE A 234 14.18 -2.44 -6.19
C ILE A 234 12.71 -2.46 -6.62
N ALA A 235 11.90 -1.54 -6.07
CA ALA A 235 10.47 -1.48 -6.29
C ALA A 235 10.14 -1.26 -7.78
N ALA A 236 10.78 -0.28 -8.44
CA ALA A 236 10.58 -0.02 -9.86
C ALA A 236 10.99 -1.21 -10.73
N SER A 237 12.11 -1.87 -10.43
CA SER A 237 12.55 -3.08 -11.16
C SER A 237 11.55 -4.23 -11.03
N ALA A 238 10.90 -4.34 -9.87
CA ALA A 238 9.88 -5.33 -9.58
C ALA A 238 8.46 -4.92 -10.00
N HIS A 239 8.29 -3.71 -10.55
CA HIS A 239 6.97 -3.12 -10.83
C HIS A 239 6.07 -3.09 -9.58
N VAL A 240 6.66 -2.73 -8.43
CA VAL A 240 5.97 -2.48 -7.17
C VAL A 240 6.01 -0.98 -6.90
N LEU A 241 4.89 -0.42 -6.44
CA LEU A 241 4.77 0.99 -6.14
C LEU A 241 5.43 1.30 -4.79
N GLU A 242 6.27 2.34 -4.75
CA GLU A 242 6.69 2.99 -3.52
C GLU A 242 5.83 4.24 -3.28
N LEU A 243 5.12 4.27 -2.16
CA LEU A 243 4.42 5.46 -1.67
C LEU A 243 5.19 6.04 -0.49
N SER A 244 5.88 7.15 -0.73
CA SER A 244 6.79 7.70 0.27
C SER A 244 6.10 8.68 1.22
N PRO A 245 6.22 8.48 2.55
CA PRO A 245 5.72 9.44 3.52
C PRO A 245 6.70 10.60 3.76
N SER A 246 7.97 10.46 3.39
CA SER A 246 9.07 11.33 3.86
C SER A 246 10.21 11.51 2.85
N GLY A 247 10.14 10.88 1.68
CA GLY A 247 11.08 11.12 0.57
C GLY A 247 10.87 12.51 -0.05
N THR A 248 11.46 13.54 0.55
CA THR A 248 11.28 14.93 0.11
C THR A 248 12.17 15.33 -1.06
N SER A 249 13.29 14.64 -1.29
CA SER A 249 14.27 15.03 -2.31
C SER A 249 13.64 15.28 -3.68
N ALA A 250 14.02 16.40 -4.30
CA ALA A 250 13.59 16.78 -5.66
C ALA A 250 13.97 15.74 -6.72
N THR A 251 14.90 14.83 -6.43
CA THR A 251 15.30 13.77 -7.37
C THR A 251 14.14 12.86 -7.75
N PHE A 252 13.14 12.70 -6.88
CA PHE A 252 11.97 11.87 -7.15
C PHE A 252 10.98 12.53 -8.12
N SER A 253 11.08 13.84 -8.35
CA SER A 253 10.30 14.59 -9.35
C SER A 253 10.82 14.33 -10.78
N ASN A 254 11.10 13.08 -11.13
CA ASN A 254 11.75 12.67 -12.37
C ASN A 254 11.25 11.29 -12.84
N LEU A 255 10.39 11.27 -13.85
CA LEU A 255 9.85 10.01 -14.40
C LEU A 255 10.89 9.11 -15.06
N SER A 256 12.03 9.64 -15.51
CA SER A 256 13.12 8.80 -16.01
C SER A 256 13.78 8.01 -14.89
N LEU A 257 13.80 8.55 -13.68
CA LEU A 257 14.27 7.86 -12.48
C LEU A 257 13.19 6.93 -11.92
N THR A 258 11.99 7.47 -11.67
CA THR A 258 10.92 6.75 -10.96
C THR A 258 10.20 5.73 -11.82
N GLN A 259 10.20 5.91 -13.14
CA GLN A 259 9.45 5.07 -14.09
C GLN A 259 7.94 5.00 -13.76
N GLY A 260 7.44 6.00 -13.02
CA GLY A 260 6.09 6.05 -12.47
C GLY A 260 5.85 5.11 -11.27
N TRP A 261 6.87 4.44 -10.73
CA TRP A 261 6.75 3.53 -9.58
C TRP A 261 7.00 4.21 -8.23
N PHE A 262 6.99 5.54 -8.21
CA PHE A 262 7.08 6.36 -7.01
C PHE A 262 5.94 7.38 -7.00
N ALA A 263 5.31 7.55 -5.85
CA ALA A 263 4.56 8.75 -5.50
C ALA A 263 4.78 9.04 -4.02
N ARG A 264 4.35 10.20 -3.53
CA ARG A 264 4.58 10.58 -2.14
C ARG A 264 3.40 11.32 -1.52
N ALA A 265 3.25 11.11 -0.21
CA ALA A 265 2.31 11.83 0.64
C ALA A 265 2.92 13.11 1.25
N VAL A 266 4.15 13.46 0.87
CA VAL A 266 4.88 14.66 1.34
C VAL A 266 5.20 15.59 0.18
N THR A 267 5.40 16.87 0.49
CA THR A 267 5.79 17.89 -0.48
C THR A 267 7.28 17.83 -0.85
N SER A 268 7.62 18.38 -2.02
CA SER A 268 8.99 18.36 -2.57
C SER A 268 9.95 19.37 -1.97
N ASP A 269 11.19 18.96 -1.69
CA ASP A 269 12.32 19.83 -1.36
C ASP A 269 12.57 20.90 -2.44
N ALA A 270 12.18 20.64 -3.70
CA ALA A 270 12.23 21.64 -4.76
C ALA A 270 11.41 22.89 -4.39
N LEU A 271 10.25 22.69 -3.78
CA LEU A 271 9.36 23.75 -3.33
C LEU A 271 9.82 24.32 -1.98
N GLN A 272 10.37 23.49 -1.09
CA GLN A 272 10.87 23.99 0.18
C GLN A 272 12.09 24.90 0.03
N GLY A 273 13.05 24.52 -0.82
CA GLY A 273 14.20 25.35 -1.15
C GLY A 273 13.80 26.66 -1.81
N LEU A 274 12.77 26.65 -2.66
CA LEU A 274 12.16 27.83 -3.26
C LEU A 274 11.54 28.76 -2.20
N VAL A 275 10.76 28.22 -1.26
CA VAL A 275 10.15 28.99 -0.17
C VAL A 275 11.22 29.58 0.75
N ALA A 276 12.24 28.80 1.12
CA ALA A 276 13.36 29.28 1.93
C ALA A 276 14.12 30.41 1.22
N ALA A 277 14.38 30.26 -0.08
CA ALA A 277 15.04 31.26 -0.90
C ALA A 277 14.22 32.56 -1.02
N SER A 278 12.92 32.45 -1.28
CA SER A 278 12.00 33.60 -1.33
C SER A 278 11.97 34.31 0.03
N TYR A 279 11.84 33.56 1.13
CA TYR A 279 11.81 34.14 2.46
C TYR A 279 13.11 34.88 2.81
N VAL A 280 14.27 34.28 2.57
CA VAL A 280 15.57 34.92 2.85
C VAL A 280 15.80 36.14 1.96
N GLY A 281 15.55 36.02 0.66
CA GLY A 281 15.87 37.08 -0.31
C GLY A 281 14.86 38.22 -0.35
N GLN A 282 13.57 37.90 -0.27
CA GLN A 282 12.49 38.86 -0.46
C GLN A 282 11.93 39.36 0.88
N ASN A 283 11.54 38.44 1.78
CA ASN A 283 10.91 38.82 3.04
C ASN A 283 11.93 39.40 4.04
N LEU A 284 13.10 38.77 4.17
CA LEU A 284 14.18 39.27 5.04
C LEU A 284 15.08 40.29 4.34
N SER A 285 14.97 40.45 3.02
CA SER A 285 15.79 41.36 2.21
C SER A 285 17.31 41.15 2.40
N LEU A 286 17.73 39.90 2.65
CA LEU A 286 19.14 39.53 2.77
C LEU A 286 19.66 39.13 1.39
N LEU A 287 20.80 39.69 0.99
CA LEU A 287 21.35 39.56 -0.37
C LEU A 287 22.59 38.66 -0.44
N GLN A 288 23.16 38.28 0.69
CA GLN A 288 24.30 37.36 0.79
C GLN A 288 23.90 36.16 1.66
N ALA A 289 23.87 34.95 1.09
CA ALA A 289 23.54 33.75 1.84
C ALA A 289 24.59 32.65 1.67
N GLY A 290 24.85 31.93 2.74
CA GLY A 290 25.54 30.65 2.71
C GLY A 290 24.55 29.49 2.74
N ALA A 291 25.04 28.28 2.52
CA ALA A 291 24.24 27.06 2.67
C ALA A 291 25.10 25.92 3.20
N ILE A 292 24.54 25.10 4.09
CA ILE A 292 25.15 23.89 4.65
C ILE A 292 24.18 22.73 4.49
N GLY A 293 24.63 21.61 3.93
CA GLY A 293 23.83 20.40 3.77
C GLY A 293 24.59 19.16 4.21
N ILE A 294 23.93 18.21 4.85
CA ILE A 294 24.54 16.89 5.11
C ILE A 294 24.74 16.09 3.82
N ASP A 295 25.78 15.26 3.79
CA ASP A 295 26.22 14.48 2.64
C ASP A 295 25.34 13.25 2.38
N ASN A 296 24.10 13.50 2.00
CA ASN A 296 23.15 12.48 1.53
C ASN A 296 22.14 13.10 0.54
N THR A 297 21.28 12.24 -0.02
CA THR A 297 20.27 12.63 -1.04
C THR A 297 19.33 13.76 -0.58
N TYR A 298 19.05 13.82 0.72
CA TYR A 298 18.23 14.87 1.33
C TYR A 298 19.01 16.19 1.44
N GLY A 299 20.09 16.20 2.21
CA GLY A 299 20.85 17.41 2.51
C GLY A 299 21.40 18.09 1.26
N ARG A 300 21.88 17.31 0.28
CA ARG A 300 22.30 17.84 -1.03
C ARG A 300 21.13 18.37 -1.85
N GLY A 301 19.99 17.67 -1.85
CA GLY A 301 18.83 18.01 -2.66
C GLY A 301 18.24 19.35 -2.27
N VAL A 302 17.84 19.50 -1.00
CA VAL A 302 17.18 20.72 -0.52
C VAL A 302 18.12 21.93 -0.50
N THR A 303 19.41 21.76 -0.21
CA THR A 303 20.38 22.87 -0.25
C THR A 303 20.64 23.33 -1.68
N SER A 304 20.72 22.41 -2.64
CA SER A 304 20.83 22.77 -4.06
C SER A 304 19.61 23.54 -4.54
N ALA A 305 18.40 23.08 -4.16
CA ALA A 305 17.16 23.79 -4.48
C ALA A 305 17.12 25.21 -3.88
N PHE A 306 17.59 25.39 -2.64
CA PHE A 306 17.73 26.72 -2.04
C PHE A 306 18.72 27.60 -2.83
N VAL A 307 19.94 27.09 -3.09
CA VAL A 307 21.00 27.83 -3.80
C VAL A 307 20.54 28.32 -5.16
N GLU A 308 19.93 27.43 -5.95
CA GLU A 308 19.44 27.76 -7.29
C GLU A 308 18.35 28.84 -7.24
N ASN A 309 17.35 28.67 -6.37
CA ASN A 309 16.24 29.61 -6.28
C ASN A 309 16.66 30.95 -5.65
N TYR A 310 17.60 30.95 -4.71
CA TYR A 310 18.10 32.18 -4.10
C TYR A 310 18.83 33.05 -5.14
N SER A 311 19.66 32.42 -5.98
CA SER A 311 20.26 33.11 -7.13
C SER A 311 19.22 33.57 -8.16
N ARG A 312 18.19 32.77 -8.43
CA ARG A 312 17.07 33.16 -9.30
C ARG A 312 16.34 34.41 -8.78
N PHE A 313 16.24 34.59 -7.47
CA PHE A 313 15.66 35.78 -6.84
C PHE A 313 16.64 36.95 -6.68
N GLY A 314 17.84 36.87 -7.27
CA GLY A 314 18.83 37.95 -7.28
C GLY A 314 19.75 37.97 -6.05
N GLY A 315 19.68 36.97 -5.18
CA GLY A 315 20.61 36.80 -4.07
C GLY A 315 21.96 36.23 -4.51
N ALA A 316 23.02 36.52 -3.77
CA ALA A 316 24.36 35.99 -4.01
C ALA A 316 24.73 34.91 -2.99
N ILE A 317 25.18 33.76 -3.48
CA ILE A 317 25.72 32.69 -2.63
C ILE A 317 27.17 32.98 -2.30
N THR A 318 27.51 33.03 -1.02
CA THR A 318 28.86 33.38 -0.56
C THR A 318 29.87 32.26 -0.84
N PRO A 319 31.18 32.58 -0.96
CA PRO A 319 32.20 31.56 -1.12
C PRO A 319 32.12 30.47 -0.04
N GLY A 320 32.52 29.24 -0.41
CA GLY A 320 32.43 28.08 0.49
C GLY A 320 31.02 27.48 0.61
N SER A 321 30.01 28.02 -0.10
CA SER A 321 28.63 27.50 -0.12
C SER A 321 28.19 26.99 -1.51
N PRO A 322 27.32 25.96 -1.59
CA PRO A 322 26.87 25.13 -0.46
C PRO A 322 28.03 24.29 0.09
N ARG A 323 28.16 24.25 1.42
CA ARG A 323 29.09 23.37 2.11
C ARG A 323 28.40 22.06 2.39
N ILE A 324 28.88 20.99 1.77
CA ILE A 324 28.40 19.65 2.08
C ILE A 324 29.25 19.05 3.19
N VAL A 325 28.60 18.62 4.27
CA VAL A 325 29.25 18.12 5.49
C VAL A 325 28.92 16.65 5.71
N SER A 326 29.84 15.89 6.29
CA SER A 326 29.58 14.48 6.58
C SER A 326 28.50 14.35 7.66
N GLU A 327 27.60 13.38 7.49
CA GLU A 327 26.47 13.14 8.38
C GLU A 327 26.91 12.75 9.80
N PHE A 328 28.10 12.14 9.93
CA PHE A 328 28.63 11.56 11.17
C PHE A 328 29.95 12.23 11.60
N GLN A 329 29.97 13.55 11.74
CA GLN A 329 31.12 14.27 12.34
C GLN A 329 30.83 14.61 13.80
N THR A 330 31.88 14.53 14.62
CA THR A 330 31.84 14.98 16.02
C THR A 330 32.17 16.46 16.18
N ASP A 331 32.68 17.10 15.12
CA ASP A 331 33.06 18.51 15.09
C ASP A 331 32.91 19.07 13.67
N TYR A 332 32.18 20.18 13.55
CA TYR A 332 31.93 20.92 12.32
C TYR A 332 32.60 22.31 12.30
N THR A 333 33.52 22.60 13.22
CA THR A 333 34.16 23.92 13.34
C THR A 333 34.87 24.35 12.06
N ALA A 334 35.57 23.44 11.38
CA ALA A 334 36.24 23.73 10.12
C ALA A 334 35.26 24.05 8.97
N ASP A 335 34.10 23.38 8.97
CA ASP A 335 33.03 23.62 8.01
C ASP A 335 32.40 25.01 8.24
N LEU A 336 32.13 25.35 9.50
CA LEU A 336 31.64 26.68 9.90
C LEU A 336 32.62 27.79 9.52
N VAL A 337 33.93 27.61 9.77
CA VAL A 337 34.96 28.56 9.34
C VAL A 337 34.95 28.74 7.82
N SER A 338 34.80 27.66 7.06
CA SER A 338 34.78 27.71 5.59
C SER A 338 33.58 28.47 5.01
N VAL A 339 32.45 28.50 5.72
CA VAL A 339 31.22 29.19 5.30
C VAL A 339 31.14 30.61 5.85
N LEU A 340 31.60 30.82 7.09
CA LEU A 340 31.38 32.08 7.82
C LEU A 340 32.58 33.04 7.75
N ASN A 341 33.80 32.56 7.54
CA ASN A 341 35.00 33.40 7.49
C ASN A 341 35.41 33.72 6.04
N VAL A 342 34.43 34.10 5.22
CA VAL A 342 34.59 34.48 3.81
C VAL A 342 34.23 35.96 3.61
N ASN A 343 34.57 36.51 2.45
CA ASN A 343 34.27 37.91 2.10
C ASN A 343 33.50 37.97 0.76
N PRO A 344 32.27 38.52 0.70
CA PRO A 344 31.47 38.96 1.85
C PRO A 344 31.04 37.79 2.74
N MET A 345 30.91 38.05 4.05
CA MET A 345 30.36 37.09 5.01
C MET A 345 28.84 36.90 4.74
N PRO A 346 28.29 35.68 4.87
CA PRO A 346 26.86 35.47 4.70
C PRO A 346 26.04 36.21 5.75
N GLN A 347 24.94 36.82 5.33
CA GLN A 347 23.94 37.43 6.22
C GLN A 347 22.95 36.39 6.76
N ALA A 348 22.71 35.34 5.97
CA ALA A 348 21.95 34.17 6.37
C ALA A 348 22.66 32.89 5.95
N VAL A 349 22.44 31.80 6.67
CA VAL A 349 22.86 30.45 6.24
C VAL A 349 21.66 29.54 6.27
N TYR A 350 21.34 28.93 5.12
CA TYR A 350 20.35 27.87 5.02
C TYR A 350 20.99 26.52 5.39
N VAL A 351 20.39 25.78 6.32
CA VAL A 351 20.98 24.56 6.89
C VAL A 351 20.02 23.40 6.72
N ALA A 352 20.47 22.35 6.04
CA ALA A 352 19.72 21.10 5.89
C ALA A 352 20.47 19.92 6.49
N VAL A 353 20.00 19.48 7.65
CA VAL A 353 20.66 18.52 8.52
C VAL A 353 19.59 17.73 9.29
N TYR A 354 20.01 16.69 10.00
CA TYR A 354 19.15 15.93 10.93
C TYR A 354 19.45 16.34 12.38
N PRO A 355 18.60 16.00 13.37
CA PRO A 355 18.76 16.53 14.72
C PRO A 355 20.14 16.24 15.35
N PRO A 356 20.73 15.02 15.27
CA PRO A 356 22.02 14.76 15.92
C PRO A 356 23.18 15.62 15.39
N ASN A 357 23.30 15.76 14.08
CA ASN A 357 24.36 16.56 13.46
C ASN A 357 24.03 18.07 13.51
N GLY A 358 22.76 18.46 13.40
CA GLY A 358 22.32 19.83 13.63
C GLY A 358 22.64 20.34 15.04
N VAL A 359 22.40 19.53 16.07
CA VAL A 359 22.76 19.88 17.47
C VAL A 359 24.27 20.08 17.59
N THR A 360 25.07 19.19 17.00
CA THR A 360 26.54 19.27 17.04
C THR A 360 27.04 20.53 16.31
N LEU A 361 26.56 20.78 15.09
CA LEU A 361 26.89 21.95 14.28
C LEU A 361 26.58 23.26 15.02
N MET A 362 25.39 23.37 15.63
CA MET A 362 24.99 24.59 16.33
C MET A 362 25.72 24.79 17.66
N ARG A 363 26.10 23.71 18.36
CA ARG A 363 27.01 23.80 19.51
C ARG A 363 28.40 24.31 19.10
N ASN A 364 28.96 23.82 17.99
CA ASN A 364 30.25 24.30 17.48
C ASN A 364 30.17 25.78 17.05
N TRP A 365 29.07 26.20 16.40
CA TRP A 365 28.84 27.61 16.07
C TRP A 365 28.84 28.48 17.34
N TRP A 366 28.05 28.08 18.35
CA TRP A 366 27.91 28.86 19.58
C TRP A 366 29.22 28.95 20.37
N ALA A 367 30.00 27.88 20.42
CA ALA A 367 31.33 27.91 21.02
C ALA A 367 32.27 28.84 20.23
N GLY A 368 32.24 28.74 18.89
CA GLY A 368 33.08 29.51 17.97
C GLY A 368 32.84 31.02 18.02
N VAL A 369 31.65 31.47 18.42
CA VAL A 369 31.31 32.90 18.61
C VAL A 369 32.28 33.63 19.56
N THR A 370 32.91 32.94 20.51
CA THR A 370 33.93 33.55 21.38
C THR A 370 35.17 33.96 20.59
N SER A 371 35.61 33.10 19.67
CA SER A 371 36.77 33.34 18.80
C SER A 371 36.42 34.20 17.57
N TYR A 372 35.17 34.13 17.12
CA TYR A 372 34.67 34.82 15.94
C TYR A 372 33.37 35.59 16.28
N PRO A 373 33.45 36.75 16.93
CA PRO A 373 32.25 37.49 17.38
C PRO A 373 31.25 37.83 16.27
N ALA A 374 31.72 38.00 15.03
CA ALA A 374 30.90 38.26 13.86
C ALA A 374 29.90 37.13 13.54
N TRP A 375 30.16 35.88 14.00
CA TRP A 375 29.27 34.74 13.81
C TRP A 375 27.88 34.93 14.45
N LYS A 376 27.74 35.86 15.41
CA LYS A 376 26.44 36.26 16.00
C LYS A 376 25.53 37.02 15.02
N ASN A 377 26.08 37.58 13.95
CA ASN A 377 25.33 38.43 13.03
C ASN A 377 24.61 37.64 11.92
N VAL A 378 24.84 36.33 11.85
CA VAL A 378 24.26 35.44 10.85
C VAL A 378 22.85 35.05 11.26
N ARG A 379 21.92 35.10 10.32
CA ARG A 379 20.58 34.50 10.46
C ARG A 379 20.63 33.04 10.08
N TRP A 380 20.26 32.16 11.02
CA TRP A 380 20.14 30.74 10.76
C TRP A 380 18.72 30.42 10.27
N VAL A 381 18.65 29.82 9.08
CA VAL A 381 17.40 29.32 8.50
C VAL A 381 17.56 27.82 8.26
N PHE A 382 16.67 27.01 8.79
CA PHE A 382 16.78 25.55 8.72
C PHE A 382 15.73 24.95 7.78
N SER A 383 16.01 23.75 7.30
CA SER A 383 14.99 22.87 6.74
C SER A 383 14.13 22.23 7.84
N GLU A 384 13.14 21.44 7.43
CA GLU A 384 12.20 20.70 8.26
C GLU A 384 12.85 19.55 9.02
N GLY A 385 14.02 19.08 8.57
CA GLY A 385 14.77 17.99 9.19
C GLY A 385 15.18 18.24 10.65
N VAL A 386 15.11 19.50 11.09
CA VAL A 386 15.31 19.91 12.50
C VAL A 386 14.13 20.66 13.09
N TYR A 387 12.96 20.62 12.43
CA TYR A 387 11.73 21.23 12.94
C TYR A 387 11.10 20.36 14.05
N ASP A 388 11.81 20.23 15.17
CA ASP A 388 11.36 19.47 16.33
C ASP A 388 11.86 20.08 17.64
N GLN A 389 10.98 20.12 18.64
CA GLN A 389 11.28 20.74 19.94
C GLN A 389 12.25 19.87 20.75
N GLY A 390 11.96 18.57 20.88
CA GLY A 390 12.63 17.69 21.83
C GLY A 390 14.00 17.19 21.36
N SER A 391 14.19 17.04 20.06
CA SER A 391 15.42 16.49 19.46
C SER A 391 16.40 17.54 18.96
N PHE A 392 15.97 18.79 18.73
CA PHE A 392 16.83 19.86 18.25
C PHE A 392 16.88 21.07 19.19
N ILE A 393 15.74 21.69 19.52
CA ILE A 393 15.72 22.93 20.31
C ILE A 393 16.11 22.68 21.78
N ASP A 394 15.46 21.73 22.47
CA ASP A 394 15.70 21.46 23.89
C ASP A 394 17.17 21.04 24.18
N PRO A 395 17.82 20.18 23.37
CA PRO A 395 19.24 19.83 23.57
C PRO A 395 20.21 21.00 23.36
N LEU A 396 19.85 21.98 22.53
CA LEU A 396 20.64 23.19 22.30
C LEU A 396 20.50 24.18 23.46
N VAL A 397 19.27 24.43 23.90
CA VAL A 397 18.98 25.26 25.09
C VAL A 397 19.68 24.68 26.32
N SER A 398 19.59 23.37 26.52
CA SER A 398 20.26 22.66 27.62
C SER A 398 21.78 22.78 27.57
N ALA A 399 22.36 23.00 26.39
CA ALA A 399 23.79 23.25 26.20
C ALA A 399 24.18 24.73 26.29
N GLY A 400 23.22 25.61 26.62
CA GLY A 400 23.44 27.06 26.70
C GLY A 400 23.56 27.76 25.34
N VAL A 401 23.18 27.10 24.24
CA VAL A 401 23.13 27.73 22.91
C VAL A 401 21.94 28.69 22.86
N ASN A 402 22.18 29.93 22.43
CA ASN A 402 21.08 30.85 22.18
C ASN A 402 20.40 30.51 20.85
N VAL A 403 19.21 29.91 20.96
CA VAL A 403 18.35 29.53 19.83
C VAL A 403 17.40 30.66 19.40
N SER A 404 17.37 31.78 20.14
CA SER A 404 16.49 32.91 19.83
C SER A 404 16.79 33.44 18.44
N GLY A 405 15.75 33.50 17.60
CA GLY A 405 15.86 33.98 16.22
C GLY A 405 16.33 32.93 15.22
N PHE A 406 16.43 31.65 15.61
CA PHE A 406 16.40 30.55 14.65
C PHE A 406 15.08 30.58 13.89
N LEU A 407 15.17 30.38 12.58
CA LEU A 407 14.04 30.31 11.65
C LEU A 407 14.18 29.03 10.85
N GLY A 408 13.11 28.59 10.20
CA GLY A 408 13.23 27.55 9.20
C GLY A 408 11.97 27.41 8.38
N THR A 409 12.03 26.56 7.36
CA THR A 409 10.87 26.20 6.55
C THR A 409 10.47 24.77 6.83
N ALA A 410 9.18 24.49 6.71
CA ALA A 410 8.65 23.14 6.76
C ALA A 410 7.32 23.09 6.01
N PRO A 411 6.89 21.92 5.49
CA PRO A 411 5.53 21.79 4.97
C PRO A 411 4.50 22.18 6.04
N ALA A 412 3.47 22.94 5.66
CA ALA A 412 2.58 23.65 6.59
C ALA A 412 1.80 22.73 7.53
N LEU A 413 1.62 21.46 7.14
CA LEU A 413 0.94 20.45 7.93
C LEU A 413 1.65 20.16 9.26
N TYR A 414 2.98 20.29 9.33
CA TYR A 414 3.75 20.09 10.56
C TYR A 414 3.66 21.27 11.53
N ALA A 415 3.09 22.37 11.07
CA ALA A 415 2.94 23.61 11.81
C ALA A 415 1.51 23.81 12.35
N GLY A 416 0.64 22.82 12.21
CA GLY A 416 -0.76 22.92 12.65
C GLY A 416 -1.63 23.83 11.77
N PHE A 417 -1.19 24.14 10.54
CA PHE A 417 -1.91 25.01 9.60
C PHE A 417 -2.89 24.27 8.67
N VAL A 418 -3.12 22.96 8.89
CA VAL A 418 -3.90 22.05 8.05
C VAL A 418 -5.15 21.55 8.82
N PRO A 419 -6.29 21.22 8.15
CA PRO A 419 -7.69 21.27 8.64
C PRO A 419 -8.02 20.47 9.92
N PRO A 420 -9.28 20.52 10.45
CA PRO A 420 -9.69 19.78 11.66
C PRO A 420 -9.25 18.31 11.71
N ALA A 421 -9.13 17.67 10.54
CA ALA A 421 -8.67 16.30 10.36
C ALA A 421 -7.30 16.00 11.03
N TYR A 422 -6.30 16.88 10.95
CA TYR A 422 -5.00 16.62 11.58
C TYR A 422 -5.12 16.61 13.11
N ALA A 423 -5.82 17.58 13.69
CA ALA A 423 -5.95 17.71 15.14
C ALA A 423 -6.71 16.52 15.74
N GLU A 424 -7.80 16.11 15.09
CA GLU A 424 -8.58 14.93 15.48
C GLU A 424 -7.75 13.65 15.34
N TRP A 425 -7.10 13.45 14.19
CA TRP A 425 -6.20 12.31 13.97
C TRP A 425 -5.07 12.25 14.99
N ALA A 426 -4.39 13.37 15.26
CA ALA A 426 -3.30 13.46 16.21
C ALA A 426 -3.76 13.14 17.65
N ALA A 427 -4.98 13.53 18.02
CA ALA A 427 -5.58 13.15 19.29
C ALA A 427 -5.85 11.64 19.36
N ARG A 428 -6.39 11.03 18.30
CA ARG A 428 -6.61 9.56 18.21
C ARG A 428 -5.28 8.81 18.27
N TYR A 429 -4.26 9.28 17.55
CA TYR A 429 -2.91 8.74 17.58
C TYR A 429 -2.34 8.79 19.01
N SER A 430 -2.42 9.96 19.66
CA SER A 430 -1.88 10.15 21.01
C SER A 430 -2.59 9.29 22.04
N MET A 431 -3.91 9.14 21.93
CA MET A 431 -4.69 8.24 22.77
C MET A 431 -4.27 6.77 22.58
N ARG A 432 -3.95 6.37 21.35
CA ARG A 432 -3.58 4.98 21.03
C ARG A 432 -2.14 4.64 21.44
N TYR A 433 -1.19 5.56 21.26
CA TYR A 433 0.24 5.28 21.43
C TYR A 433 0.89 5.97 22.63
N GLY A 434 0.16 6.84 23.33
CA GLY A 434 0.65 7.55 24.53
C GLY A 434 1.67 8.66 24.23
N SER A 435 1.86 9.03 22.97
CA SER A 435 2.77 10.08 22.53
C SER A 435 2.20 10.88 21.36
N LEU A 436 2.61 12.14 21.23
CA LEU A 436 2.26 12.95 20.06
C LEU A 436 2.91 12.36 18.80
N PRO A 437 2.21 12.42 17.64
CA PRO A 437 2.79 12.00 16.37
C PRO A 437 4.03 12.83 16.03
N GLN A 438 5.07 12.18 15.53
CA GLN A 438 6.31 12.82 15.10
C GLN A 438 6.25 13.19 13.60
N LEU A 439 7.31 13.85 13.12
CA LEU A 439 7.43 14.27 11.73
C LEU A 439 7.14 13.11 10.75
N PHE A 440 6.33 13.41 9.74
CA PHE A 440 5.85 12.49 8.69
C PHE A 440 4.94 11.33 9.14
N ALA A 441 4.53 11.24 10.41
CA ALA A 441 3.62 10.18 10.86
C ALA A 441 2.25 10.27 10.16
N ALA A 442 1.67 11.47 10.02
CA ALA A 442 0.41 11.66 9.29
C ALA A 442 0.54 11.28 7.80
N ASN A 443 1.70 11.55 7.19
CA ASN A 443 1.97 11.20 5.79
C ASN A 443 2.10 9.68 5.61
N ALA A 444 2.62 8.95 6.60
CA ALA A 444 2.66 7.49 6.59
C ALA A 444 1.26 6.87 6.72
N TYR A 445 0.40 7.46 7.55
CA TYR A 445 -1.02 7.11 7.61
C TYR A 445 -1.70 7.33 6.25
N ASP A 446 -1.51 8.50 5.65
CA ASP A 446 -2.15 8.87 4.38
C ASP A 446 -1.63 8.04 3.19
N ALA A 447 -0.33 7.77 3.13
CA ALA A 447 0.24 6.89 2.11
C ALA A 447 -0.36 5.48 2.18
N THR A 448 -0.65 5.00 3.40
CA THR A 448 -1.30 3.69 3.62
C THR A 448 -2.76 3.71 3.17
N TYR A 449 -3.51 4.75 3.55
CA TYR A 449 -4.88 4.95 3.10
C TYR A 449 -4.98 5.07 1.58
N LEU A 450 -4.07 5.85 0.97
CA LEU A 450 -4.03 6.05 -0.47
C LEU A 450 -3.78 4.73 -1.22
N ALA A 451 -2.86 3.89 -0.73
CA ALA A 451 -2.67 2.55 -1.28
C ALA A 451 -3.94 1.69 -1.21
N ALA A 452 -4.62 1.70 -0.06
CA ALA A 452 -5.83 0.92 0.16
C ALA A 452 -7.00 1.39 -0.72
N LEU A 453 -7.23 2.71 -0.81
CA LEU A 453 -8.24 3.32 -1.68
C LEU A 453 -7.95 3.01 -3.16
N ALA A 454 -6.69 3.11 -3.58
CA ALA A 454 -6.30 2.80 -4.95
C ALA A 454 -6.54 1.33 -5.31
N ALA A 455 -6.24 0.39 -4.41
CA ALA A 455 -6.55 -1.03 -4.60
C ALA A 455 -8.06 -1.30 -4.66
N GLN A 456 -8.82 -0.66 -3.77
CA GLN A 456 -10.28 -0.77 -3.75
C GLN A 456 -10.90 -0.23 -5.06
N ALA A 457 -10.50 0.97 -5.48
CA ALA A 457 -10.98 1.60 -6.71
C ALA A 457 -10.53 0.86 -7.99
N ALA A 458 -9.41 0.13 -7.92
CA ALA A 458 -8.95 -0.72 -9.01
C ALA A 458 -9.72 -2.04 -9.12
N GLY A 459 -10.40 -2.48 -8.04
CA GLY A 459 -10.90 -3.85 -7.93
C GLY A 459 -9.78 -4.90 -8.01
N SER A 460 -8.54 -4.51 -7.70
CA SER A 460 -7.34 -5.31 -7.95
C SER A 460 -6.22 -4.95 -6.99
N LEU A 461 -5.47 -5.98 -6.59
CA LEU A 461 -4.30 -5.87 -5.72
C LEU A 461 -2.99 -5.83 -6.52
N ALA A 462 -3.07 -5.82 -7.86
CA ALA A 462 -1.91 -5.74 -8.73
C ALA A 462 -1.29 -4.33 -8.68
N PRO A 463 0.02 -4.18 -8.45
CA PRO A 463 0.66 -2.87 -8.29
C PRO A 463 0.39 -1.89 -9.45
N ALA A 464 0.39 -2.38 -10.70
CA ALA A 464 0.13 -1.55 -11.88
C ALA A 464 -1.31 -1.01 -11.91
N ALA A 465 -2.28 -1.77 -11.41
CA ALA A 465 -3.68 -1.37 -11.33
C ALA A 465 -3.90 -0.38 -10.17
N MET A 466 -3.23 -0.59 -9.04
CA MET A 466 -3.23 0.37 -7.94
C MET A 466 -2.62 1.70 -8.38
N ARG A 467 -1.45 1.67 -9.02
CA ARG A 467 -0.77 2.86 -9.54
C ARG A 467 -1.68 3.71 -10.43
N SER A 468 -2.44 3.09 -11.34
CA SER A 468 -3.31 3.82 -12.27
C SER A 468 -4.52 4.48 -11.58
N LYS A 469 -4.80 4.14 -10.32
CA LYS A 469 -5.90 4.70 -9.53
C LYS A 469 -5.48 5.74 -8.49
N LEU A 470 -4.19 5.92 -8.23
CA LEU A 470 -3.71 6.87 -7.21
C LEU A 470 -4.30 8.28 -7.39
N ALA A 471 -4.13 8.87 -8.57
CA ALA A 471 -4.67 10.18 -8.90
C ALA A 471 -6.21 10.20 -8.79
N ALA A 472 -6.89 9.16 -9.29
CA ALA A 472 -8.35 9.09 -9.31
C ALA A 472 -9.01 9.01 -7.91
N VAL A 473 -8.27 8.62 -6.87
CA VAL A 473 -8.79 8.58 -5.49
C VAL A 473 -8.31 9.76 -4.63
N ALA A 474 -7.28 10.47 -5.09
CA ALA A 474 -6.69 11.60 -4.37
C ALA A 474 -7.13 12.96 -4.93
N ASP A 475 -7.23 13.06 -6.25
CA ASP A 475 -7.36 14.33 -6.96
C ASP A 475 -8.84 14.72 -7.14
N PRO A 476 -9.14 16.02 -7.32
CA PRO A 476 -10.45 16.44 -7.80
C PRO A 476 -10.70 15.99 -9.26
N PRO A 477 -11.97 15.78 -9.67
CA PRO A 477 -13.20 15.92 -8.90
C PRO A 477 -13.49 14.69 -8.03
N GLY A 478 -14.34 14.84 -7.02
CA GLY A 478 -14.80 13.73 -6.20
C GLY A 478 -15.40 14.18 -4.89
N ILE A 479 -16.08 13.28 -4.20
CA ILE A 479 -16.56 13.52 -2.84
C ILE A 479 -15.33 13.62 -1.92
N LEU A 480 -15.23 14.72 -1.17
CA LEU A 480 -14.11 14.94 -0.25
C LEU A 480 -14.23 14.00 0.96
N LEU A 481 -13.22 13.16 1.18
CA LEU A 481 -13.19 12.16 2.24
C LEU A 481 -11.99 12.37 3.16
N GLY A 482 -12.25 12.37 4.46
CA GLY A 482 -11.23 12.46 5.51
C GLY A 482 -10.73 11.10 6.02
N PRO A 483 -9.80 11.10 6.98
CA PRO A 483 -9.22 9.91 7.62
C PRO A 483 -10.24 8.91 8.19
N ASP A 484 -11.42 9.36 8.60
CA ASP A 484 -12.45 8.53 9.27
C ASP A 484 -13.55 8.05 8.31
N ASN A 485 -13.40 8.27 7.01
CA ASN A 485 -14.45 8.05 6.03
C ASN A 485 -14.25 6.78 5.18
N TRP A 486 -13.50 5.78 5.66
CA TRP A 486 -13.27 4.53 4.90
C TRP A 486 -14.58 3.87 4.43
N THR A 487 -15.55 3.66 5.32
CA THR A 487 -16.84 3.02 4.95
C THR A 487 -17.63 3.85 3.93
N VAL A 488 -17.54 5.19 4.01
CA VAL A 488 -18.15 6.08 3.01
C VAL A 488 -17.43 5.92 1.67
N ALA A 489 -16.09 5.88 1.68
CA ALA A 489 -15.29 5.62 0.48
C ALA A 489 -15.69 4.32 -0.21
N LEU A 490 -15.86 3.24 0.55
CA LEU A 490 -16.32 1.95 0.02
C LEU A 490 -17.69 2.07 -0.66
N ALA A 491 -18.64 2.77 -0.04
CA ALA A 491 -19.99 2.96 -0.57
C ALA A 491 -19.99 3.79 -1.85
N GLU A 492 -19.25 4.90 -1.89
CA GLU A 492 -19.14 5.77 -3.06
C GLU A 492 -18.47 5.06 -4.24
N LEU A 493 -17.37 4.34 -3.99
CA LEU A 493 -16.69 3.54 -5.03
C LEU A 493 -17.60 2.42 -5.55
N ALA A 494 -18.39 1.77 -4.69
CA ALA A 494 -19.36 0.75 -5.11
C ALA A 494 -20.51 1.34 -5.95
N ALA A 495 -20.89 2.60 -5.69
CA ALA A 495 -21.86 3.35 -6.49
C ALA A 495 -21.28 3.87 -7.82
N GLY A 496 -19.96 3.75 -8.03
CA GLY A 496 -19.27 4.24 -9.22
C GLY A 496 -19.04 5.75 -9.21
N HIS A 497 -19.05 6.38 -8.03
CA HIS A 497 -18.75 7.80 -7.86
C HIS A 497 -17.25 8.04 -7.67
N ASP A 498 -16.78 9.22 -8.11
CA ASP A 498 -15.42 9.68 -7.88
C ASP A 498 -15.24 10.14 -6.42
N ILE A 499 -14.07 9.89 -5.85
CA ILE A 499 -13.70 10.29 -4.48
C ILE A 499 -12.45 11.16 -4.52
N ASN A 500 -12.31 12.04 -3.53
CA ASN A 500 -11.12 12.86 -3.32
C ASN A 500 -10.67 12.70 -1.87
N TYR A 501 -9.59 11.96 -1.65
CA TYR A 501 -9.03 11.73 -0.32
C TYR A 501 -8.21 12.93 0.15
N ASN A 502 -8.61 13.48 1.29
CA ASN A 502 -7.93 14.54 2.01
C ASN A 502 -7.58 14.03 3.41
N GLY A 503 -6.35 13.53 3.53
CA GLY A 503 -5.90 12.75 4.66
C GLY A 503 -5.55 13.57 5.89
N ALA A 504 -4.94 12.90 6.87
CA ALA A 504 -4.52 13.50 8.13
C ALA A 504 -3.43 14.56 7.92
N SER A 505 -2.57 14.37 6.91
CA SER A 505 -1.54 15.34 6.50
C SER A 505 -2.07 16.43 5.57
N GLY A 506 -3.36 16.39 5.23
CA GLY A 506 -4.03 17.31 4.31
C GLY A 506 -4.27 16.72 2.93
N PRO A 507 -4.56 17.56 1.92
CA PRO A 507 -4.79 17.09 0.56
C PRO A 507 -3.56 16.38 -0.01
N VAL A 508 -3.76 15.20 -0.58
CA VAL A 508 -2.70 14.41 -1.21
C VAL A 508 -2.79 14.43 -2.74
N ASN A 509 -3.16 15.58 -3.31
CA ASN A 509 -3.32 15.74 -4.75
C ASN A 509 -1.99 15.54 -5.47
N LEU A 510 -1.95 14.61 -6.42
CA LEU A 510 -0.75 14.21 -7.12
C LEU A 510 -0.62 14.98 -8.44
N ASN A 511 0.56 15.54 -8.68
CA ASN A 511 0.91 16.02 -10.02
C ASN A 511 1.43 14.85 -10.91
N ALA A 512 1.79 15.16 -12.15
CA ALA A 512 2.27 14.17 -13.12
C ALA A 512 3.55 13.42 -12.71
N TYR A 513 4.29 13.89 -11.69
CA TYR A 513 5.47 13.24 -11.14
C TYR A 513 5.16 12.34 -9.93
N GLY A 514 3.91 12.33 -9.45
CA GLY A 514 3.54 11.68 -8.19
C GLY A 514 3.86 12.53 -6.96
N ASP A 515 3.96 13.85 -7.12
CA ASP A 515 4.28 14.77 -6.04
C ASP A 515 3.08 15.59 -5.57
N ILE A 516 3.17 16.09 -4.33
CA ILE A 516 2.20 17.02 -3.74
C ILE A 516 2.80 18.44 -3.69
N PRO A 517 2.19 19.45 -4.33
CA PRO A 517 2.71 20.82 -4.36
C PRO A 517 2.53 21.64 -3.08
N GLY A 518 1.96 21.02 -2.04
CA GLY A 518 1.29 21.60 -0.89
C GLY A 518 1.96 22.78 -0.15
N PRO A 519 1.23 23.39 0.80
CA PRO A 519 1.66 24.62 1.47
C PRO A 519 2.90 24.42 2.35
N TYR A 520 3.60 25.52 2.60
CA TYR A 520 4.76 25.60 3.50
C TYR A 520 4.55 26.66 4.59
N VAL A 521 5.27 26.52 5.68
CA VAL A 521 5.40 27.57 6.70
C VAL A 521 6.84 28.01 6.82
N VAL A 522 7.00 29.19 7.39
CA VAL A 522 8.21 29.58 8.09
C VAL A 522 7.94 29.43 9.59
N TRP A 523 8.75 28.63 10.26
CA TRP A 523 8.74 28.51 11.72
C TRP A 523 9.86 29.35 12.35
N GLY A 524 9.73 29.62 13.64
CA GLY A 524 10.76 30.27 14.44
C GLY A 524 10.78 29.77 15.88
N VAL A 525 11.72 30.29 16.66
CA VAL A 525 11.83 30.03 18.10
C VAL A 525 11.50 31.31 18.87
N ASP A 526 10.52 31.22 19.78
CA ASP A 526 10.06 32.35 20.59
C ASP A 526 11.00 32.64 21.78
N ALA A 527 10.65 33.67 22.59
CA ALA A 527 11.43 34.06 23.76
C ALA A 527 11.41 33.01 24.90
N SER A 528 10.48 32.06 24.85
CA SER A 528 10.38 30.92 25.77
C SER A 528 11.09 29.67 25.24
N ASN A 529 11.86 29.82 24.16
CA ASN A 529 12.53 28.74 23.43
C ASN A 529 11.56 27.68 22.87
N ARG A 530 10.33 28.08 22.52
CA ARG A 530 9.35 27.21 21.89
C ARG A 530 9.26 27.47 20.39
N LEU A 531 9.13 26.38 19.64
CA LEU A 531 8.80 26.46 18.22
C LEU A 531 7.41 27.08 18.02
N TYR A 532 7.30 27.98 17.04
CA TYR A 532 6.05 28.59 16.64
C TYR A 532 6.02 28.85 15.13
N VAL A 533 4.82 28.99 14.57
CA VAL A 533 4.65 29.35 13.16
C VAL A 533 4.72 30.85 13.00
N LYS A 534 5.65 31.31 12.16
CA LYS A 534 5.89 32.73 11.92
C LYS A 534 5.15 33.24 10.69
N GLU A 535 5.15 32.47 9.61
CA GLU A 535 4.53 32.86 8.34
C GLU A 535 4.00 31.63 7.61
N ASN A 536 2.97 31.79 6.80
CA ASN A 536 2.37 30.72 6.01
C ASN A 536 2.42 31.06 4.52
N TYR A 537 2.96 30.13 3.74
CA TYR A 537 2.98 30.12 2.28
C TYR A 537 1.90 29.14 1.83
N SER A 538 0.73 29.67 1.47
CA SER A 538 -0.36 28.86 0.93
C SER A 538 0.07 28.17 -0.36
N GLU A 539 -0.58 27.05 -0.71
CA GLU A 539 -0.28 26.32 -1.95
C GLU A 539 -0.33 27.25 -3.18
N GLY A 540 -1.32 28.15 -3.26
CA GLY A 540 -1.38 29.13 -4.36
C GLY A 540 -0.19 30.07 -4.44
N VAL A 541 0.39 30.47 -3.29
CA VAL A 541 1.63 31.26 -3.26
C VAL A 541 2.82 30.42 -3.72
N VAL A 542 2.93 29.19 -3.22
CA VAL A 542 4.01 28.25 -3.60
C VAL A 542 3.97 27.94 -5.10
N VAL A 543 2.80 27.61 -5.63
CA VAL A 543 2.56 27.37 -7.07
C VAL A 543 2.89 28.62 -7.90
N GLY A 544 2.53 29.81 -7.41
CA GLY A 544 2.90 31.07 -8.05
C GLY A 544 4.42 31.29 -8.13
N LEU A 545 5.14 31.00 -7.04
CA LEU A 545 6.61 31.09 -7.00
C LEU A 545 7.27 30.03 -7.89
N SER A 546 6.67 28.84 -8.01
CA SER A 546 7.19 27.71 -8.78
C SER A 546 6.73 27.70 -10.25
N ALA A 547 5.98 28.72 -10.69
CA ALA A 547 5.43 28.80 -12.04
C ALA A 547 6.54 28.63 -13.10
N GLY A 548 6.35 27.65 -13.99
CA GLY A 548 7.30 27.29 -15.04
C GLY A 548 8.50 26.42 -14.60
N LEU A 549 8.65 26.15 -13.30
CA LEU A 549 9.68 25.24 -12.77
C LEU A 549 9.12 23.90 -12.31
N TYR A 550 7.86 23.90 -11.87
CA TYR A 550 7.21 22.75 -11.26
C TYR A 550 5.76 22.63 -11.74
N PRO A 551 5.27 21.44 -12.12
CA PRO A 551 3.89 21.29 -12.57
C PRO A 551 2.91 21.63 -11.46
N ALA A 552 1.89 22.39 -11.81
CA ALA A 552 0.76 22.67 -10.93
C ALA A 552 -0.03 21.39 -10.61
N PRO A 553 -0.67 21.31 -9.44
CA PRO A 553 -1.60 20.23 -9.14
C PRO A 553 -2.86 20.33 -10.00
N PRO A 554 -3.68 19.26 -10.06
CA PRO A 554 -5.02 19.32 -10.62
C PRO A 554 -5.86 20.41 -9.96
N ALA A 555 -6.68 21.11 -10.75
CA ALA A 555 -7.52 22.20 -10.25
C ALA A 555 -8.79 21.67 -9.57
N TYR A 556 -9.14 22.25 -8.41
CA TYR A 556 -10.46 22.05 -7.80
C TYR A 556 -11.53 22.75 -8.64
N SER A 557 -12.74 22.17 -8.68
CA SER A 557 -13.91 22.89 -9.18
C SER A 557 -14.32 23.99 -8.19
N ASP A 558 -14.87 25.10 -8.68
CA ASP A 558 -15.21 26.29 -7.88
C ASP A 558 -16.12 25.98 -6.66
N GLY A 559 -16.90 24.90 -6.70
CA GLY A 559 -17.76 24.44 -5.60
C GLY A 559 -17.04 23.73 -4.45
N ALA A 560 -15.92 23.03 -4.72
CA ALA A 560 -15.14 22.33 -3.68
C ALA A 560 -14.31 23.32 -2.83
N ILE A 561 -13.90 24.43 -3.44
CA ILE A 561 -13.21 25.53 -2.75
C ILE A 561 -14.07 26.13 -1.64
N ALA A 562 -15.41 26.17 -1.80
CA ALA A 562 -16.30 26.72 -0.78
C ALA A 562 -16.41 25.87 0.51
N ALA A 563 -16.17 24.55 0.43
CA ALA A 563 -16.11 23.67 1.59
C ALA A 563 -14.74 23.71 2.31
N LEU A 564 -13.67 24.02 1.57
CA LEU A 564 -12.31 24.21 2.08
C LEU A 564 -12.03 25.67 2.52
N ALA A 565 -12.84 26.62 2.07
CA ALA A 565 -12.71 28.04 2.41
C ALA A 565 -13.19 28.31 3.83
N VAL A 566 -12.30 28.11 4.80
CA VAL A 566 -12.26 29.09 5.90
C VAL A 566 -12.01 30.44 5.23
N ARG A 567 -13.04 31.30 5.22
CA ARG A 567 -12.95 32.65 4.64
C ARG A 567 -11.64 33.30 5.11
N PRO A 568 -10.94 34.09 4.26
CA PRO A 568 -9.82 34.89 4.72
C PRO A 568 -10.36 35.83 5.81
N ARG A 569 -10.19 35.45 7.08
CA ARG A 569 -10.35 36.39 8.19
C ARG A 569 -9.13 37.27 8.17
N ASP A 570 -9.38 38.57 8.17
CA ASP A 570 -8.37 39.60 8.02
C ASP A 570 -7.19 39.36 8.96
N ARG A 571 -5.99 39.57 8.43
CA ARG A 571 -4.67 39.39 9.07
C ARG A 571 -4.62 39.92 10.52
N LEU A 572 -5.41 40.94 10.82
CA LEU A 572 -5.50 41.59 12.12
C LEU A 572 -6.27 40.77 13.18
N GLU A 573 -7.30 40.01 12.81
CA GLU A 573 -8.05 39.19 13.77
C GLU A 573 -7.25 37.94 14.19
N ARG A 574 -6.46 37.36 13.27
CA ARG A 574 -5.56 36.22 13.58
C ARG A 574 -4.38 36.62 14.47
N GLU A 575 -3.82 37.81 14.29
CA GLU A 575 -2.77 38.32 15.19
C GLU A 575 -3.29 38.54 16.62
N GLU A 576 -4.60 38.78 16.79
CA GLU A 576 -5.22 38.96 18.10
C GLU A 576 -5.64 37.64 18.75
N GLU A 577 -6.05 36.62 17.98
CA GLU A 577 -6.25 35.25 18.47
C GLU A 577 -4.92 34.54 18.81
N LEU A 578 -3.87 34.74 18.01
CA LEU A 578 -2.53 34.19 18.27
C LEU A 578 -1.81 34.86 19.44
N ARG A 579 -2.26 36.04 19.88
CA ARG A 579 -1.80 36.68 21.12
C ARG A 579 -2.56 36.21 22.37
N ARG A 580 -3.68 35.52 22.20
CA ARG A 580 -4.51 34.99 23.31
C ARG A 580 -4.18 33.54 23.67
N PHE A 581 -3.58 32.78 22.77
CA PHE A 581 -2.88 31.54 23.06
C PHE A 581 -1.43 31.84 23.44
#